data_AF-A0A932MZ87-F1
#
_entry.id   AF-A0A932MZ87-F1
#
_cell.length_a   1.000
_cell.length_b   1.000
_cell.length_c   1.000
_cell.angle_alpha   90.00
_cell.angle_beta   90.00
_cell.angle_gamma   90.00
#
_symmetry.space_group_name_H-M   'P 1'
#
loop_
_entity.id
_entity.type
_entity.pdbx_description
1 polymer ?
#
loop_
_entity_poly.entity_id
_entity_poly.type
_entity_poly.pdbx_seq_one_letter_code
_entity_poly.pdbx_strand_id
1 'polypeptide(L)'
;LLPKRMEASPPLETAALRPLGTADSVEIALLVDGPAGEHTSFWLDSPRRLVVDLHGRRSGFAQRTLLIDHPLAKRIRVGQHPDKVRFVIETAPDASPQVSARASGNALVIGIKRR
;
A
#
# COMPACT_ATOMS: atom_id res chain seq x y z
N LEU A 1 -20.15 16.18 32.88
CA LEU A 1 -19.87 15.98 31.44
C LEU A 1 -18.36 15.84 31.29
N LEU A 2 -17.86 14.61 31.18
CA LEU A 2 -16.44 14.34 30.96
C LEU A 2 -16.13 14.52 29.46
N PRO A 3 -15.00 15.16 29.08
CA PRO A 3 -14.60 15.20 27.68
C PRO A 3 -14.29 13.78 27.20
N LYS A 4 -14.81 13.41 26.02
CA LYS A 4 -14.44 12.17 25.34
C LYS A 4 -12.93 12.17 25.16
N ARG A 5 -12.26 11.22 25.80
CA ARG A 5 -10.86 10.90 25.56
C ARG A 5 -10.74 10.54 24.09
N MET A 6 -10.14 11.43 23.31
CA MET A 6 -9.67 11.11 21.97
C MET A 6 -8.56 10.08 22.18
N GLU A 7 -8.86 8.81 21.94
CA GLU A 7 -7.83 7.77 21.97
C GLU A 7 -6.80 8.15 20.91
N ALA A 8 -5.61 8.51 21.37
CA ALA A 8 -4.48 8.69 20.48
C ALA A 8 -4.25 7.35 19.80
N SER A 9 -4.39 7.33 18.47
CA SER A 9 -3.97 6.19 17.65
C SER A 9 -2.56 5.78 18.07
N PRO A 10 -2.28 4.48 18.27
CA PRO A 10 -0.96 4.05 18.67
C PRO A 10 0.07 4.60 17.67
N PRO A 11 1.25 5.03 18.14
CA PRO A 11 2.32 5.45 17.24
C PRO A 11 2.53 4.35 16.20
N LEU A 12 2.47 4.70 14.92
CA LEU A 12 2.74 3.78 13.81
C LEU A 12 4.26 3.55 13.72
N GLU A 13 4.90 3.22 14.83
CA GLU A 13 6.32 2.99 14.94
C GLU A 13 6.58 1.50 14.74
N THR A 14 6.95 1.18 13.50
CA THR A 14 7.64 -0.06 13.08
C THR A 14 6.84 -1.36 13.14
N ALA A 15 6.96 -2.12 12.03
CA ALA A 15 6.61 -3.53 11.86
C ALA A 15 5.17 -3.87 11.44
N ALA A 16 5.06 -4.30 10.17
CA ALA A 16 3.90 -4.90 9.51
C ALA A 16 2.71 -3.96 9.26
N LEU A 17 2.47 -3.64 7.98
CA LEU A 17 1.12 -3.27 7.57
C LEU A 17 0.23 -4.50 7.81
N ARG A 18 -0.85 -4.32 8.59
CA ARG A 18 -1.90 -5.32 8.76
C ARG A 18 -2.99 -5.05 7.74
N PRO A 19 -2.95 -5.69 6.57
CA PRO A 19 -3.97 -5.46 5.58
C PRO A 19 -5.30 -6.04 6.05
N LEU A 20 -6.40 -5.44 5.59
CA LEU A 20 -7.73 -6.00 5.76
C LEU A 20 -7.97 -7.02 4.66
N GLY A 21 -8.45 -8.22 5.01
CA GLY A 21 -8.71 -9.26 4.01
C GLY A 21 -8.80 -10.68 4.54
N THR A 22 -8.88 -11.62 3.61
CA THR A 22 -8.81 -13.07 3.84
C THR A 22 -7.48 -13.61 3.33
N ALA A 23 -7.15 -14.88 3.57
CA ALA A 23 -5.94 -15.49 2.97
C ALA A 23 -5.89 -15.39 1.42
N ASP A 24 -7.03 -15.12 0.77
CA ASP A 24 -7.19 -15.04 -0.69
C ASP A 24 -7.46 -13.62 -1.20
N SER A 25 -7.54 -12.62 -0.32
CA SER A 25 -7.77 -11.24 -0.72
C SER A 25 -7.19 -10.27 0.29
N VAL A 26 -6.56 -9.19 -0.18
CA VAL A 26 -5.84 -8.25 0.66
C VAL A 26 -6.03 -6.82 0.16
N GLU A 27 -6.43 -5.91 1.05
CA GLU A 27 -6.41 -4.47 0.79
C GLU A 27 -5.19 -3.81 1.44
N ILE A 28 -4.42 -3.07 0.63
CA ILE A 28 -3.19 -2.40 1.05
C ILE A 28 -3.36 -0.90 0.82
N ALA A 29 -3.26 -0.11 1.88
CA ALA A 29 -3.31 1.35 1.80
C ALA A 29 -1.91 1.92 1.52
N LEU A 30 -1.74 2.59 0.39
CA LEU A 30 -0.51 3.31 0.02
C LEU A 30 -0.65 4.78 0.43
N LEU A 31 -0.01 5.16 1.54
CA LEU A 31 -0.09 6.51 2.10
C LEU A 31 0.77 7.51 1.31
N VAL A 32 0.23 8.70 1.08
CA VAL A 32 0.87 9.82 0.41
C VAL A 32 0.65 11.15 1.14
N ASP A 33 1.40 12.19 0.77
CA ASP A 33 1.42 13.52 1.41
C ASP A 33 0.22 14.43 1.04
N GLY A 34 -0.84 13.87 0.47
CA GLY A 34 -2.07 14.58 0.11
C GLY A 34 -3.08 13.65 -0.58
N PRO A 35 -4.20 14.17 -1.09
CA PRO A 35 -5.24 13.34 -1.70
C PRO A 35 -4.68 12.43 -2.81
N ALA A 36 -4.92 11.12 -2.70
CA ALA A 36 -4.49 10.18 -3.72
C ALA A 36 -5.18 10.52 -5.06
N GLY A 37 -4.37 10.78 -6.09
CA GLY A 37 -4.82 11.29 -7.37
C GLY A 37 -4.53 10.34 -8.51
N GLU A 38 -3.99 10.91 -9.60
CA GLU A 38 -3.59 10.17 -10.78
C GLU A 38 -2.53 9.11 -10.44
N HIS A 39 -2.78 7.89 -10.89
CA HIS A 39 -1.91 6.75 -10.64
C HIS A 39 -1.87 5.81 -11.85
N THR A 40 -0.77 5.08 -11.95
CA THR A 40 -0.63 3.98 -12.91
C THR A 40 -0.17 2.73 -12.17
N SER A 41 -0.53 1.55 -12.68
CA SER A 41 -0.06 0.29 -12.13
C SER A 41 0.26 -0.72 -13.22
N PHE A 42 1.26 -1.55 -12.97
CA PHE A 42 1.67 -2.61 -13.88
C PHE A 42 2.39 -3.73 -13.13
N TRP A 43 2.38 -4.91 -13.74
CA TRP A 43 3.02 -6.10 -13.18
C TRP A 43 4.42 -6.30 -13.74
N LEU A 44 5.31 -6.76 -12.88
CA LEU A 44 6.58 -7.35 -13.25
C LEU A 44 6.58 -8.81 -12.82
N ASP A 45 7.15 -9.67 -13.64
CA ASP A 45 7.39 -11.07 -13.29
C ASP A 45 8.86 -11.24 -12.84
N SER A 46 9.16 -12.39 -12.22
CA SER A 46 10.52 -12.82 -11.83
C SER A 46 11.35 -11.82 -10.98
N PRO A 47 11.03 -11.59 -9.68
CA PRO A 47 9.88 -12.11 -8.94
C PRO A 47 8.62 -11.27 -9.19
N ARG A 48 7.45 -11.90 -8.97
CA ARG A 48 6.14 -11.26 -9.19
C ARG A 48 5.95 -10.05 -8.28
N ARG A 49 5.71 -8.90 -8.90
CA ARG A 49 5.59 -7.61 -8.22
C ARG A 49 4.51 -6.77 -8.89
N LEU A 50 3.71 -6.10 -8.07
CA LEU A 50 2.86 -5.00 -8.53
C LEU A 50 3.59 -3.68 -8.31
N VAL A 51 3.78 -2.92 -9.38
CA VAL A 51 4.29 -1.56 -9.32
C VAL A 51 3.12 -0.60 -9.38
N VAL A 52 3.08 0.37 -8.49
CA VAL A 52 2.06 1.41 -8.42
C VAL A 52 2.75 2.77 -8.32
N ASP A 53 2.52 3.62 -9.30
CA ASP A 53 3.04 4.99 -9.35
C ASP A 53 1.92 5.96 -9.02
N LEU A 54 2.15 6.89 -8.08
CA LEU A 54 1.27 8.02 -7.80
C LEU A 54 1.97 9.32 -8.20
N HIS A 55 1.38 10.03 -9.16
CA HIS A 55 1.94 11.25 -9.74
C HIS A 55 1.69 12.48 -8.86
N GLY A 56 2.66 13.39 -8.82
CA GLY A 56 2.60 14.63 -8.05
C GLY A 56 2.57 14.44 -6.53
N ARG A 57 2.98 13.26 -6.04
CA ARG A 57 2.90 12.88 -4.63
C ARG A 57 4.24 12.40 -4.07
N ARG A 58 4.39 12.55 -2.76
CA ARG A 58 5.45 11.92 -1.97
C ARG A 58 4.88 10.83 -1.08
N SER A 59 5.74 9.91 -0.66
CA SER A 59 5.34 8.88 0.29
C SER A 59 4.92 9.49 1.63
N GLY A 60 3.82 9.00 2.19
CA GLY A 60 3.41 9.27 3.57
C GLY A 60 4.10 8.35 4.59
N PHE A 61 4.95 7.41 4.14
CA PHE A 61 5.71 6.54 5.04
C PHE A 61 7.10 7.12 5.30
N ALA A 62 7.54 7.05 6.56
CA ALA A 62 8.92 7.39 6.92
C ALA A 62 9.94 6.36 6.40
N GLN A 63 9.52 5.09 6.27
CA GLN A 63 10.38 3.98 5.89
C GLN A 63 10.32 3.68 4.39
N ARG A 64 11.46 3.30 3.81
CA ARG A 64 11.54 2.89 2.40
C ARG A 64 11.15 1.45 2.15
N THR A 65 11.01 0.65 3.19
CA THR A 65 10.60 -0.75 3.12
C THR A 65 9.66 -1.06 4.26
N LEU A 66 8.50 -1.61 3.94
CA LEU A 66 7.45 -1.98 4.89
C LEU A 66 7.19 -3.47 4.72
N LEU A 67 7.27 -4.23 5.80
CA LEU A 67 6.86 -5.63 5.77
C LEU A 67 5.33 -5.72 5.74
N ILE A 68 4.81 -6.73 5.06
CA ILE A 68 3.39 -7.08 5.08
C ILE A 68 3.30 -8.52 5.55
N ASP A 69 2.52 -8.76 6.59
CA ASP A 69 2.23 -10.10 7.09
C ASP A 69 0.99 -10.65 6.38
N HIS A 70 1.16 -11.11 5.13
CA HIS A 70 0.06 -11.66 4.35
C HIS A 70 0.54 -12.70 3.30
N PRO A 71 -0.20 -13.79 3.05
CA PRO A 71 0.18 -14.79 2.05
C PRO A 71 0.37 -14.22 0.64
N LEU A 72 -0.46 -13.25 0.23
CA LEU A 72 -0.41 -12.65 -1.12
C LEU A 72 0.58 -11.50 -1.28
N ALA A 73 1.07 -10.89 -0.20
CA ALA A 73 1.93 -9.71 -0.26
C ALA A 73 2.93 -9.72 0.90
N LYS A 74 4.22 -9.61 0.59
CA LYS A 74 5.32 -9.81 1.57
C LYS A 74 5.91 -8.50 2.06
N ARG A 75 6.03 -7.52 1.17
CA ARG A 75 6.61 -6.21 1.50
C ARG A 75 6.28 -5.16 0.44
N ILE A 76 6.36 -3.90 0.85
CA ILE A 76 6.33 -2.72 -0.03
C ILE A 76 7.71 -2.08 -0.02
N ARG A 77 8.22 -1.73 -1.20
CA ARG A 77 9.37 -0.84 -1.36
C ARG A 77 8.90 0.52 -1.88
N VAL A 78 9.47 1.58 -1.32
CA VAL A 78 9.12 2.96 -1.67
C VAL A 78 10.30 3.61 -2.41
N GLY A 79 10.04 4.03 -3.64
CA GLY A 79 10.93 4.84 -4.48
C GLY A 79 10.37 6.24 -4.66
N GLN A 80 11.07 7.25 -4.18
CA GLN A 80 10.73 8.65 -4.48
C GLN A 80 11.42 9.08 -5.77
N HIS A 81 10.64 9.58 -6.72
CA HIS A 81 11.10 10.23 -7.95
C HIS A 81 10.72 11.73 -7.92
N PRO A 82 11.24 12.57 -8.84
CA PRO A 82 10.92 13.99 -8.87
C PRO A 82 9.42 14.28 -9.05
N ASP A 83 8.73 13.49 -9.86
CA ASP A 83 7.35 13.71 -10.30
C ASP A 83 6.34 12.73 -9.69
N LYS A 84 6.81 11.70 -8.97
CA LYS A 84 5.96 10.63 -8.43
C LYS A 84 6.59 9.89 -7.27
N VAL A 85 5.75 9.19 -6.52
CA VAL A 85 6.18 8.10 -5.64
C VAL A 85 5.82 6.76 -6.28
N ARG A 86 6.78 5.83 -6.27
CA ARG A 86 6.62 4.46 -6.74
C ARG A 86 6.58 3.50 -5.56
N PHE A 87 5.49 2.76 -5.45
CA PHE A 87 5.33 1.65 -4.54
C PHE A 87 5.51 0.34 -5.30
N VAL A 88 6.39 -0.52 -4.81
CA VAL A 88 6.58 -1.87 -5.37
C VAL A 88 6.14 -2.87 -4.32
N ILE A 89 5.03 -3.56 -4.57
CA ILE A 89 4.50 -4.60 -3.71
C ILE A 89 5.04 -5.94 -4.21
N GLU A 90 5.86 -6.61 -3.40
CA GLU A 90 6.30 -7.98 -3.68
C GLU A 90 5.15 -8.93 -3.33
N THR A 91 4.63 -9.65 -4.33
CA THR A 91 3.44 -10.49 -4.18
C THR A 91 3.78 -11.98 -4.25
N ALA A 92 2.81 -12.82 -3.88
CA ALA A 92 2.88 -14.25 -4.20
C ALA A 92 2.75 -14.48 -5.72
N PRO A 93 3.32 -15.59 -6.24
CA PRO A 93 3.24 -15.95 -7.66
C PRO A 93 1.80 -16.11 -8.18
N ASP A 94 0.88 -16.51 -7.32
CA ASP A 94 -0.54 -16.77 -7.58
C ASP A 94 -1.44 -15.56 -7.31
N ALA A 95 -0.87 -14.36 -7.09
CA ALA A 95 -1.65 -13.13 -7.11
C ALA A 95 -2.25 -12.88 -8.50
N SER A 96 -3.55 -12.59 -8.56
CA SER A 96 -4.29 -12.24 -9.76
C SER A 96 -3.68 -10.99 -10.42
N PRO A 97 -3.53 -10.95 -11.75
CA PRO A 97 -3.13 -9.73 -12.45
C PRO A 97 -4.20 -8.63 -12.40
N GLN A 98 -5.45 -8.97 -12.10
CA GLN A 98 -6.51 -8.00 -11.90
C GLN A 98 -6.44 -7.43 -10.49
N VAL A 99 -6.26 -6.12 -10.38
CA VAL A 99 -6.22 -5.39 -9.11
C VAL A 99 -7.31 -4.33 -9.10
N SER A 100 -7.82 -4.02 -7.92
CA SER A 100 -8.63 -2.83 -7.72
C SER A 100 -7.76 -1.70 -7.16
N ALA A 101 -8.09 -0.47 -7.53
CA ALA A 101 -7.46 0.72 -6.98
C ALA A 101 -8.57 1.74 -6.67
N ARG A 102 -8.56 2.27 -5.45
CA ARG A 102 -9.52 3.30 -5.01
C ARG A 102 -8.82 4.39 -4.22
N ALA A 103 -9.00 5.64 -4.59
CA ALA A 103 -8.56 6.77 -3.79
C ALA A 103 -9.42 6.89 -2.52
N SER A 104 -8.78 7.16 -1.38
CA SER A 104 -9.46 7.34 -0.09
C SER A 104 -8.65 8.32 0.76
N GLY A 105 -9.03 9.60 0.70
CA GLY A 105 -8.24 10.67 1.33
C GLY A 105 -6.80 10.64 0.85
N ASN A 106 -5.86 10.51 1.79
CA ASN A 106 -4.42 10.49 1.53
C ASN A 106 -3.87 9.09 1.25
N ALA A 107 -4.72 8.14 0.84
CA ALA A 107 -4.34 6.78 0.53
C ALA A 107 -4.88 6.34 -0.83
N LEU A 108 -4.07 5.62 -1.60
CA LEU A 108 -4.57 4.75 -2.66
C LEU A 108 -4.68 3.34 -2.09
N VAL A 109 -5.90 2.81 -2.01
CA VAL A 109 -6.13 1.44 -1.53
C VAL A 109 -6.09 0.50 -2.73
N ILE A 110 -5.18 -0.46 -2.67
CA ILE A 110 -4.97 -1.50 -3.68
C ILE A 110 -5.54 -2.81 -3.17
N GLY A 111 -6.49 -3.39 -3.92
CA GLY A 111 -7.00 -4.73 -3.66
C GLY A 111 -6.31 -5.76 -4.54
N ILE A 112 -5.72 -6.78 -3.92
CA ILE A 112 -5.12 -7.93 -4.60
C ILE A 112 -5.90 -9.18 -4.18
N LYS A 113 -6.20 -10.06 -5.14
CA LYS A 113 -6.84 -11.36 -4.89
C LYS A 113 -5.94 -12.48 -5.39
N ARG A 114 -6.14 -13.69 -4.87
CA ARG A 114 -5.58 -14.91 -5.45
C ARG A 114 -6.24 -15.18 -6.82
N ARG A 115 -5.53 -15.86 -7.72
CA ARG A 115 -6.07 -16.39 -8.98
C ARG A 115 -7.11 -17.48 -8.74
#